data_AF-E0S5V5-F1
#
_entry.id   AF-E0S5V5-F1
#
_cell.length_a   1.000
_cell.length_b   1.000
_cell.length_c   1.000
_cell.angle_alpha   90.00
_cell.angle_beta   90.00
_cell.angle_gamma   90.00
#
_symmetry.space_group_name_H-M   'P 1'
#
loop_
_entity.id
_entity.type
_entity.pdbx_description
1 polymer ?
#
loop_
_entity_poly.entity_id
_entity_poly.type
_entity_poly.pdbx_seq_one_letter_code
_entity_poly.pdbx_strand_id
1 'polypeptide(L)'
;MSREDGQKVNHDVFGLMYTSFINKVIKDGPEGSRERLFTIGKRIGERMADDFFFTGKPEKPMGLGEVSKDISESFFPYYFSFHPTHNQGIISLGRLPLLQYTGKEEECLEMICGILQSVYGYVSKDGIRFEAMKYKGEHCIVVRDGEHVEGPSAVRLREGEFREI
;
A
#
# COMPACT_ATOMS: atom_id res chain seq x y z
N MET A 1 3.68 -3.88 30.76
CA MET A 1 4.10 -5.08 30.01
C MET A 1 5.17 -4.65 29.01
N SER A 2 6.43 -5.03 29.27
CA SER A 2 7.54 -4.82 28.35
C SER A 2 7.35 -5.75 27.15
N ARG A 3 7.06 -5.19 25.98
CA ARG A 3 7.07 -5.95 24.73
C ARG A 3 8.49 -6.44 24.49
N GLU A 4 8.62 -7.74 24.20
CA GLU A 4 9.84 -8.30 23.64
C GLU A 4 10.23 -7.44 22.43
N ASP A 5 11.49 -6.98 22.39
CA ASP A 5 12.07 -6.34 21.22
C ASP A 5 11.91 -7.29 20.03
N GLY A 6 10.85 -7.08 19.23
CA GLY A 6 10.67 -7.81 17.99
C GLY A 6 11.95 -7.64 17.17
N GLN A 7 12.56 -8.77 16.78
CA GLN A 7 13.80 -8.74 16.02
C GLN A 7 13.60 -7.88 14.76
N LYS A 8 14.16 -6.67 14.76
CA LYS A 8 14.12 -5.77 13.61
C LYS A 8 14.98 -6.38 12.51
N VAL A 9 14.34 -6.83 11.44
CA VAL A 9 15.03 -7.30 10.24
C VAL A 9 15.59 -6.08 9.50
N ASN A 10 16.82 -6.19 9.00
CA ASN A 10 17.42 -5.15 8.18
C ASN A 10 16.60 -4.94 6.89
N HIS A 11 16.34 -3.68 6.53
CA HIS A 11 15.51 -3.31 5.37
C HIS A 11 16.03 -3.88 4.05
N ASP A 12 17.34 -4.01 3.88
CA ASP A 12 17.97 -4.54 2.67
C ASP A 12 17.66 -6.03 2.50
N VAL A 13 17.73 -6.79 3.60
CA VAL A 13 17.40 -8.22 3.61
C VAL A 13 15.93 -8.43 3.27
N PHE A 14 15.03 -7.67 3.90
CA PHE A 14 13.61 -7.70 3.57
C PHE A 14 13.36 -7.28 2.12
N GLY A 15 14.01 -6.22 1.65
CA GLY A 15 13.91 -5.70 0.29
C GLY A 15 14.27 -6.72 -0.78
N LEU A 16 15.37 -7.45 -0.56
CA LEU A 16 15.82 -8.52 -1.45
C LEU A 16 14.88 -9.73 -1.43
N MET A 17 14.43 -10.17 -0.26
CA MET A 17 13.46 -11.28 -0.13
C MET A 17 12.14 -10.94 -0.81
N TYR A 18 11.63 -9.74 -0.55
CA TYR A 18 10.39 -9.23 -1.13
C TYR A 18 10.49 -9.17 -2.65
N THR A 19 11.55 -8.56 -3.18
CA THR A 19 11.80 -8.48 -4.63
C THR A 19 11.91 -9.88 -5.27
N SER A 20 12.58 -10.81 -4.61
CA SER A 20 12.72 -12.19 -5.09
C SER A 20 11.36 -12.89 -5.16
N PHE A 21 10.51 -12.69 -4.16
CA PHE A 21 9.15 -13.20 -4.13
C PHE A 21 8.29 -12.63 -5.26
N ILE A 22 8.30 -11.31 -5.46
CA ILE A 22 7.59 -10.63 -6.56
C ILE A 22 8.02 -11.23 -7.90
N ASN A 23 9.33 -11.32 -8.13
CA ASN A 23 9.87 -11.86 -9.37
C ASN A 23 9.45 -13.31 -9.61
N LYS A 24 9.40 -14.13 -8.56
CA LYS A 24 8.92 -15.51 -8.65
C LYS A 24 7.43 -15.59 -8.99
N VAL A 25 6.59 -14.79 -8.33
CA VAL A 25 5.14 -14.74 -8.62
C VAL A 25 4.87 -14.32 -10.06
N ILE A 26 5.61 -13.33 -10.55
CA ILE A 26 5.50 -12.86 -11.94
C ILE A 26 5.97 -13.93 -12.93
N LYS A 27 7.10 -14.59 -12.65
CA LYS A 27 7.64 -15.64 -13.52
C LYS A 27 6.73 -16.87 -13.61
N ASP A 28 6.08 -17.22 -12.52
CA ASP A 28 5.23 -18.42 -12.42
C ASP A 28 3.76 -18.17 -12.80
N GLY A 29 3.37 -16.93 -13.06
CA GLY A 29 2.00 -16.56 -13.39
C GLY A 29 1.76 -16.45 -14.89
N PRO A 30 0.60 -16.89 -15.42
CA PRO A 30 0.10 -16.40 -16.71
C PRO A 30 -0.23 -14.89 -16.62
N GLU A 31 -0.67 -14.28 -17.72
CA GLU A 31 -1.12 -12.88 -17.77
C GLU A 31 -2.01 -12.52 -16.55
N GLY A 32 -1.77 -11.35 -15.92
CA GLY A 32 -2.49 -10.92 -14.71
C GLY A 32 -1.70 -10.96 -13.39
N SER A 33 -0.36 -10.85 -13.43
CA SER A 33 0.49 -10.86 -12.23
C SER A 33 0.09 -9.83 -11.17
N ARG A 34 -0.35 -8.63 -11.57
CA ARG A 34 -0.79 -7.56 -10.66
C ARG A 34 -1.99 -7.96 -9.80
N GLU A 35 -3.04 -8.52 -10.39
CA GLU A 35 -4.22 -8.98 -9.64
C GLU A 35 -3.87 -10.09 -8.63
N ARG A 36 -2.97 -11.01 -9.04
CA ARG A 36 -2.46 -12.04 -8.14
C ARG A 36 -1.67 -11.46 -6.98
N LEU A 37 -0.81 -10.49 -7.25
CA LEU A 37 -0.01 -9.79 -6.22
C LEU A 37 -0.90 -9.00 -5.26
N PHE A 38 -1.92 -8.30 -5.77
CA PHE A 38 -2.93 -7.64 -4.96
C PHE A 38 -3.67 -8.62 -4.06
N THR A 39 -4.08 -9.77 -4.60
CA THR A 39 -4.78 -10.82 -3.84
C THR A 39 -3.89 -11.44 -2.76
N ILE A 40 -2.60 -11.66 -3.05
CA ILE A 40 -1.62 -12.09 -2.05
C ILE A 40 -1.49 -11.02 -0.97
N GLY A 41 -1.39 -9.74 -1.37
CA GLY A 41 -1.35 -8.61 -0.47
C GLY A 41 -2.56 -8.58 0.48
N LYS A 42 -3.77 -8.78 -0.03
CA LYS A 42 -4.99 -8.87 0.80
C LYS A 42 -4.87 -9.92 1.89
N ARG A 43 -4.44 -11.13 1.55
CA ARG A 43 -4.26 -12.23 2.51
C ARG A 43 -3.20 -11.92 3.57
N ILE A 44 -2.15 -11.20 3.20
CA ILE A 44 -1.15 -10.71 4.16
C ILE A 44 -1.80 -9.67 5.07
N GLY A 45 -2.52 -8.71 4.51
CA GLY A 45 -3.22 -7.65 5.26
C GLY A 45 -4.25 -8.20 6.25
N GLU A 46 -5.01 -9.24 5.89
CA GLU A 46 -5.97 -9.92 6.80
C GLU A 46 -5.26 -10.42 8.07
N ARG A 47 -4.05 -10.97 7.92
CA ARG A 47 -3.27 -11.49 9.05
C ARG A 47 -2.58 -10.39 9.86
N MET A 48 -2.29 -9.26 9.23
CA MET A 48 -1.65 -8.11 9.87
C MET A 48 -2.65 -7.18 10.57
N ALA A 49 -3.92 -7.19 10.14
CA ALA A 49 -4.93 -6.24 10.60
C ALA A 49 -5.10 -6.25 12.13
N ASP A 50 -5.16 -7.44 12.74
CA ASP A 50 -5.32 -7.55 14.20
C ASP A 50 -4.11 -6.97 14.96
N ASP A 51 -2.89 -7.24 14.48
CA ASP A 51 -1.65 -6.68 15.04
C ASP A 51 -1.63 -5.14 14.90
N PHE A 52 -2.00 -4.63 13.72
CA PHE A 52 -2.08 -3.20 13.48
C PHE A 52 -3.16 -2.53 14.33
N PHE A 53 -4.36 -3.11 14.45
CA PHE A 53 -5.43 -2.52 15.24
C PHE A 53 -5.14 -2.52 16.74
N PHE A 54 -4.38 -3.50 17.23
CA PHE A 54 -3.93 -3.51 18.62
C PHE A 54 -2.86 -2.43 18.89
N THR A 55 -2.03 -2.13 17.90
CA THR A 55 -0.88 -1.22 18.02
C THR A 55 -1.21 0.23 17.64
N GLY A 56 -1.69 0.44 16.41
CA GLY A 56 -2.03 1.75 15.83
C GLY A 56 -3.37 2.30 16.27
N LYS A 57 -4.32 1.45 16.69
CA LYS A 57 -5.67 1.83 17.17
C LYS A 57 -6.36 2.86 16.25
N PRO A 58 -6.52 2.58 14.95
CA PRO A 58 -7.15 3.51 14.02
C PRO A 58 -8.58 3.85 14.48
N GLU A 59 -8.96 5.11 14.31
CA GLU A 59 -10.32 5.59 14.55
C GLU A 59 -11.29 4.93 13.55
N LYS A 60 -12.59 4.87 13.87
CA LYS A 60 -13.61 4.32 12.98
C LYS A 60 -14.89 5.17 13.02
N PRO A 61 -15.54 5.48 11.88
CA PRO A 61 -15.11 5.19 10.51
C PRO A 61 -14.22 6.31 9.94
N MET A 62 -13.16 5.93 9.21
CA MET A 62 -12.21 6.87 8.61
C MET A 62 -12.61 7.30 7.19
N GLY A 63 -12.48 8.59 6.87
CA GLY A 63 -12.51 9.10 5.49
C GLY A 63 -11.16 9.03 4.79
N LEU A 64 -11.11 9.31 3.49
CA LEU A 64 -9.88 9.23 2.65
C LEU A 64 -8.68 10.01 3.24
N GLY A 65 -8.94 11.23 3.73
CA GLY A 65 -7.92 12.07 4.36
C GLY A 65 -7.35 11.44 5.63
N GLU A 66 -8.21 10.89 6.48
CA GLU A 66 -7.82 10.22 7.72
C GLU A 66 -7.05 8.93 7.43
N VAL A 67 -7.49 8.14 6.45
CA VAL A 67 -6.82 6.91 6.01
C VAL A 67 -5.43 7.21 5.47
N SER A 68 -5.30 8.15 4.52
CA SER A 68 -4.00 8.51 3.94
C SER A 68 -3.02 9.06 4.98
N LYS A 69 -3.53 9.82 5.95
CA LYS A 69 -2.76 10.30 7.10
C LYS A 69 -2.28 9.14 7.98
N ASP A 70 -3.17 8.26 8.44
CA ASP A 70 -2.81 7.14 9.32
C ASP A 70 -1.86 6.14 8.64
N ILE A 71 -2.02 5.91 7.34
CA ILE A 71 -1.07 5.08 6.60
C ILE A 71 0.35 5.67 6.67
N SER A 72 0.46 6.99 6.57
CA SER A 72 1.74 7.69 6.51
C SER A 72 2.38 7.91 7.88
N GLU A 73 1.56 8.12 8.90
CA GLU A 73 2.00 8.45 10.26
C GLU A 73 2.08 7.23 11.19
N SER A 74 1.33 6.16 10.90
CA SER A 74 1.26 4.96 11.75
C SER A 74 1.70 3.70 11.00
N PHE A 75 1.04 3.33 9.91
CA PHE A 75 1.24 2.02 9.26
C PHE A 75 2.63 1.86 8.65
N PHE A 76 3.06 2.78 7.79
CA PHE A 76 4.37 2.72 7.16
C PHE A 76 5.53 2.84 8.16
N PRO A 77 5.47 3.76 9.13
CA PRO A 77 6.49 3.85 10.16
C PRO A 77 6.60 2.54 10.97
N TYR A 78 5.49 1.89 11.27
CA TYR A 78 5.48 0.66 12.06
C TYR A 78 6.05 -0.54 11.29
N TYR A 79 5.61 -0.79 10.05
CA TYR A 79 6.01 -2.00 9.31
C TYR A 79 7.24 -1.82 8.41
N PHE A 80 7.49 -0.61 7.92
CA PHE A 80 8.56 -0.33 6.96
C PHE A 80 9.62 0.62 7.50
N SER A 81 9.45 1.16 8.72
CA SER A 81 10.31 2.24 9.27
C SER A 81 10.51 3.38 8.28
N PHE A 82 9.46 3.67 7.51
CA PHE A 82 9.45 4.67 6.45
C PHE A 82 8.30 5.66 6.69
N HIS A 83 8.52 6.94 6.40
CA HIS A 83 7.52 7.99 6.61
C HIS A 83 7.19 8.63 5.26
N PRO A 84 6.19 8.10 4.51
CA PRO A 84 5.75 8.74 3.29
C PRO A 84 5.06 10.08 3.61
N THR A 85 4.97 10.95 2.60
CA THR A 85 4.19 12.18 2.71
C THR A 85 2.79 11.93 2.18
N HIS A 86 1.76 12.52 2.80
CA HIS A 86 0.39 12.42 2.30
C HIS A 86 -0.18 13.79 1.94
N ASN A 87 -1.09 13.78 0.96
CA ASN A 87 -1.94 14.91 0.63
C ASN A 87 -3.29 14.41 0.11
N GLN A 88 -4.36 14.63 0.88
CA GLN A 88 -5.76 14.39 0.47
C GLN A 88 -5.98 13.10 -0.33
N GLY A 89 -5.63 11.94 0.22
CA GLY A 89 -5.81 10.64 -0.44
C GLY A 89 -4.65 10.21 -1.34
N ILE A 90 -3.62 11.02 -1.54
CA ILE A 90 -2.38 10.62 -2.23
C ILE A 90 -1.28 10.41 -1.20
N ILE A 91 -0.61 9.26 -1.26
CA ILE A 91 0.54 8.90 -0.43
C ILE A 91 1.77 8.82 -1.34
N SER A 92 2.65 9.81 -1.22
CA SER A 92 3.90 9.96 -1.95
C SER A 92 5.01 9.18 -1.25
N LEU A 93 5.61 8.22 -1.98
CA LEU A 93 6.55 7.25 -1.41
C LEU A 93 8.03 7.63 -1.54
N GLY A 94 8.35 8.74 -2.21
CA GLY A 94 9.71 9.21 -2.44
C GLY A 94 10.66 8.09 -2.87
N ARG A 95 11.74 7.90 -2.08
CA ARG A 95 12.68 6.77 -2.22
C ARG A 95 12.37 5.70 -1.18
N LEU A 96 11.30 4.93 -1.40
CA LEU A 96 10.97 3.78 -0.55
C LEU A 96 12.09 2.73 -0.65
N PRO A 97 12.83 2.42 0.45
CA PRO A 97 14.00 1.53 0.39
C PRO A 97 13.69 0.13 -0.15
N LEU A 98 12.47 -0.36 0.10
CA LEU A 98 11.96 -1.64 -0.40
C LEU A 98 12.04 -1.77 -1.94
N LEU A 99 11.91 -0.65 -2.67
CA LEU A 99 11.86 -0.63 -4.12
C LEU A 99 13.23 -0.53 -4.79
N GLN A 100 14.32 -0.28 -4.04
CA GLN A 100 15.64 -0.02 -4.63
C GLN A 100 16.28 -1.24 -5.34
N TYR A 101 15.74 -2.44 -5.11
CA TYR A 101 16.28 -3.70 -5.62
C TYR A 101 15.54 -4.23 -6.86
N THR A 102 14.55 -3.51 -7.37
CA THR A 102 13.67 -4.00 -8.44
C THR A 102 13.42 -2.92 -9.49
N GLY A 103 13.23 -3.34 -10.74
CA GLY A 103 12.66 -2.51 -11.82
C GLY A 103 11.19 -2.82 -12.09
N LYS A 104 10.50 -3.39 -11.10
CA LYS A 104 9.08 -3.79 -11.11
C LYS A 104 8.35 -3.15 -9.93
N GLU A 105 8.53 -1.86 -9.79
CA GLU A 105 8.07 -1.08 -8.64
C GLU A 105 6.54 -1.07 -8.56
N GLU A 106 5.84 -0.97 -9.68
CA GLU A 106 4.37 -0.99 -9.69
C GLU A 106 3.80 -2.32 -9.18
N GLU A 107 4.38 -3.46 -9.55
CA GLU A 107 3.98 -4.78 -9.05
C GLU A 107 4.23 -4.95 -7.55
N CYS A 108 5.31 -4.37 -7.05
CA CYS A 108 5.59 -4.31 -5.62
C CYS A 108 4.50 -3.50 -4.91
N LEU A 109 4.22 -2.31 -5.42
CA LEU A 109 3.20 -1.44 -4.83
C LEU A 109 1.81 -2.04 -4.91
N GLU A 110 1.50 -2.81 -5.95
CA GLU A 110 0.23 -3.51 -6.09
C GLU A 110 -0.04 -4.47 -4.92
N MET A 111 0.97 -5.19 -4.46
CA MET A 111 0.83 -6.03 -3.27
C MET A 111 0.63 -5.20 -2.00
N ILE A 112 1.32 -4.07 -1.87
CA ILE A 112 1.13 -3.15 -0.74
C ILE A 112 -0.31 -2.59 -0.76
N CYS A 113 -0.83 -2.20 -1.92
CA CYS A 113 -2.22 -1.79 -2.08
C CYS A 113 -3.18 -2.90 -1.63
N GLY A 114 -2.89 -4.16 -1.95
CA GLY A 114 -3.66 -5.30 -1.45
C GLY A 114 -3.65 -5.42 0.09
N ILE A 115 -2.49 -5.22 0.72
CA ILE A 115 -2.35 -5.22 2.18
C ILE A 115 -3.22 -4.11 2.78
N LEU A 116 -3.05 -2.88 2.29
CA LEU A 116 -3.80 -1.70 2.74
C LEU A 116 -5.30 -1.87 2.54
N GLN A 117 -5.72 -2.45 1.41
CA GLN A 117 -7.12 -2.71 1.12
C GLN A 117 -7.78 -3.58 2.18
N SER A 118 -7.07 -4.60 2.67
CA SER A 118 -7.59 -5.49 3.69
C SER A 118 -7.57 -4.82 5.07
N VAL A 119 -6.45 -4.19 5.45
CA VAL A 119 -6.31 -3.52 6.75
C VAL A 119 -7.32 -2.38 6.90
N TYR A 120 -7.37 -1.47 5.93
CA TYR A 120 -8.21 -0.28 6.04
C TYR A 120 -9.66 -0.50 5.61
N GLY A 121 -9.95 -1.57 4.87
CA GLY A 121 -11.32 -1.94 4.49
C GLY A 121 -12.25 -2.15 5.69
N TYR A 122 -11.72 -2.56 6.85
CA TYR A 122 -12.51 -2.76 8.08
C TYR A 122 -12.72 -1.49 8.92
N VAL A 123 -12.05 -0.39 8.60
CA VAL A 123 -12.04 0.83 9.43
C VAL A 123 -12.49 2.08 8.71
N SER A 124 -12.64 2.00 7.39
CA SER A 124 -12.99 3.14 6.55
C SER A 124 -14.49 3.25 6.36
N LYS A 125 -14.96 4.46 5.97
CA LYS A 125 -16.30 4.66 5.45
C LYS A 125 -16.51 3.79 4.19
N ASP A 126 -17.76 3.40 3.94
CA ASP A 126 -18.10 2.40 2.94
C ASP A 126 -17.42 2.66 1.59
N GLY A 127 -16.59 1.70 1.17
CA GLY A 127 -15.90 1.71 -0.12
C GLY A 127 -14.69 2.63 -0.15
N ILE A 128 -13.51 2.11 0.20
CA ILE A 128 -12.23 2.72 -0.22
C ILE A 128 -11.43 1.74 -1.07
N ARG A 129 -10.63 2.28 -2.00
CA ARG A 129 -9.71 1.50 -2.84
C ARG A 129 -8.32 2.09 -2.84
N PHE A 130 -7.33 1.22 -2.99
CA PHE A 130 -5.91 1.57 -3.07
C PHE A 130 -5.36 1.25 -4.45
N GLU A 131 -4.70 2.20 -5.07
CA GLU A 131 -4.12 2.07 -6.40
C GLU A 131 -2.65 2.50 -6.38
N ALA A 132 -1.79 1.68 -7.00
CA ALA A 132 -0.41 2.05 -7.27
C ALA A 132 -0.35 2.88 -8.56
N MET A 133 0.23 4.07 -8.50
CA MET A 133 0.42 4.92 -9.69
C MET A 133 1.74 5.68 -9.65
N LYS A 134 2.09 6.30 -10.77
CA LYS A 134 3.18 7.26 -10.87
C LYS A 134 2.62 8.67 -11.05
N TYR A 135 2.96 9.60 -10.15
CA TYR A 135 2.57 11.01 -10.23
C TYR A 135 3.80 11.90 -10.25
N LYS A 136 3.94 12.76 -11.26
CA LYS A 136 5.10 13.67 -11.44
C LYS A 136 6.47 12.97 -11.34
N GLY A 137 6.56 11.73 -11.80
CA GLY A 137 7.79 10.94 -11.77
C GLY A 137 8.03 10.16 -10.46
N GLU A 138 7.19 10.34 -9.44
CA GLU A 138 7.25 9.66 -8.16
C GLU A 138 6.22 8.53 -8.07
N HIS A 139 6.58 7.44 -7.39
CA HIS A 139 5.63 6.37 -7.12
C HIS A 139 4.73 6.73 -5.93
N CYS A 140 3.43 6.55 -6.11
CA CYS A 140 2.42 6.91 -5.12
C CYS A 140 1.43 5.77 -4.91
N ILE A 141 0.79 5.77 -3.74
CA ILE A 141 -0.43 5.02 -3.47
C ILE A 141 -1.57 6.02 -3.39
N VAL A 142 -2.63 5.82 -4.16
CA VAL A 142 -3.83 6.66 -4.10
C VAL A 142 -4.96 5.92 -3.42
N VAL A 143 -5.61 6.59 -2.49
CA VAL A 143 -6.81 6.18 -1.77
C VAL A 143 -8.00 6.86 -2.46
N ARG A 144 -8.94 6.06 -2.98
CA ARG A 144 -10.16 6.54 -3.67
C ARG A 144 -11.42 6.03 -2.99
N ASP A 145 -12.51 6.76 -3.16
CA ASP A 145 -13.84 6.26 -2.83
C ASP A 145 -14.25 5.15 -3.81
N GLY A 146 -14.81 4.06 -3.28
CA GLY A 146 -15.15 2.83 -3.97
C GLY A 146 -16.42 2.91 -4.80
N GLU A 147 -17.17 4.01 -4.71
CA GLU A 147 -18.34 4.29 -5.55
C GLU A 147 -17.95 4.69 -6.98
N HIS A 148 -16.67 4.96 -7.27
CA HIS A 148 -16.21 5.28 -8.62
C HIS A 148 -15.15 4.29 -9.09
N VAL A 149 -15.47 3.55 -10.17
CA VAL A 149 -14.65 2.64 -11.00
C VAL A 149 -14.73 1.14 -10.64
N GLU A 150 -15.12 0.32 -11.63
CA GLU A 150 -15.08 -1.16 -11.59
C GLU A 150 -13.71 -1.71 -12.04
N GLY A 151 -13.18 -2.70 -11.32
CA GLY A 151 -12.09 -3.57 -11.81
C GLY A 151 -10.64 -3.11 -11.54
N PRO A 152 -9.66 -4.04 -11.66
CA PRO A 152 -8.27 -3.79 -11.33
C PRO A 152 -7.62 -2.83 -12.34
N SER A 153 -6.95 -1.78 -11.81
CA SER A 153 -6.03 -0.84 -12.47
C SER A 153 -6.13 -0.77 -13.99
N ALA A 154 -7.26 -0.26 -14.48
CA ALA A 154 -7.45 0.07 -15.89
C ALA A 154 -7.89 1.53 -16.02
N VAL A 155 -7.09 2.47 -15.50
CA VAL A 155 -7.25 3.88 -15.89
C VAL A 155 -5.89 4.46 -16.27
N ARG A 156 -5.66 4.51 -17.59
CA ARG A 156 -4.86 5.56 -18.20
C ARG A 156 -5.52 6.89 -17.84
N LEU A 157 -5.17 7.51 -16.71
CA LEU A 157 -5.57 8.89 -16.46
C LEU A 157 -4.72 9.76 -17.38
N ARG A 158 -5.38 10.27 -18.42
CA ARG A 158 -4.86 11.38 -19.23
C ARG A 158 -4.52 12.53 -18.28
N GLU A 159 -3.33 13.07 -18.43
CA GLU A 159 -2.92 14.35 -17.85
C GLU A 159 -4.01 15.39 -18.14
N GLY A 160 -4.82 15.78 -17.15
CA GLY A 160 -5.92 16.71 -17.40
C GLY A 160 -6.88 17.00 -16.25
N GLU A 161 -7.04 16.11 -15.27
CA GLU A 161 -8.03 16.31 -14.20
C GLU A 161 -7.39 16.42 -12.82
N PHE A 162 -6.66 17.51 -12.62
CA PHE A 162 -6.56 18.15 -11.31
C PHE A 162 -6.84 19.64 -11.54
N ARG A 163 -8.13 20.02 -11.49
CA ARG A 163 -8.49 21.40 -11.23
C ARG A 163 -8.54 21.58 -9.71
N GLU A 164 -7.78 22.57 -9.27
CA GLU A 164 -7.76 23.12 -7.92
C GLU A 164 -9.18 23.26 -7.36
N ILE A 165 -9.39 22.78 -6.13
CA ILE A 165 -10.43 23.26 -5.22
C ILE A 165 -9.70 23.72 -3.97
#